data_AF-A0A1J8QHR0-F1
#
_entry.id   AF-A0A1J8QHR0-F1
#
_cell.length_a   1.000
_cell.length_b   1.000
_cell.length_c   1.000
_cell.angle_alpha   90.00
_cell.angle_beta   90.00
_cell.angle_gamma   90.00
#
_symmetry.space_group_name_H-M   'P 1'
#
loop_
_entity.id
_entity.type
_entity.pdbx_description
1 polymer ?
#
loop_
_entity_poly.entity_id
_entity_poly.type
_entity_poly.pdbx_seq_one_letter_code
_entity_poly.pdbx_strand_id
1 'polypeptide(L)'
;MAENPTWSRSSCVQRMMGLSVCDPTTIKSLFQRHKPWSFGHLFKNVTPNVKISVLLADPEFKAICHLEHIPRDVKRLDARVIPGTGHWIQFECPNAIMDAIPLPRANL
;
A
#
# COMPACT_ATOMS: atom_id res chain seq x y z
N MET A 1 -7.59 -23.77 -4.62
CA MET A 1 -6.59 -22.69 -4.48
C MET A 1 -6.52 -21.92 -5.78
N ALA A 2 -7.42 -20.95 -5.97
CA ALA A 2 -7.28 -19.94 -7.01
C ALA A 2 -7.31 -18.59 -6.29
N GLU A 3 -6.40 -18.42 -5.33
CA GLU A 3 -6.61 -17.40 -4.30
C GLU A 3 -6.27 -16.00 -4.78
N ASN A 4 -5.35 -15.84 -5.73
CA ASN A 4 -4.88 -14.54 -6.20
C ASN A 4 -4.41 -14.66 -7.66
N PRO A 5 -4.70 -13.72 -8.59
CA PRO A 5 -4.21 -13.84 -9.96
C PRO A 5 -2.67 -13.83 -9.95
N THR A 6 -2.09 -14.90 -10.49
CA THR A 6 -0.64 -15.02 -10.61
C THR A 6 -0.11 -13.91 -11.50
N TRP A 7 1.05 -13.35 -11.13
CA TRP A 7 1.70 -12.34 -11.95
C TRP A 7 1.86 -12.83 -13.38
N SER A 8 1.37 -12.05 -14.33
CA SER A 8 1.61 -12.35 -15.74
C SER A 8 3.11 -12.23 -16.04
N ARG A 9 3.58 -12.98 -17.05
CA ARG A 9 4.97 -12.89 -17.49
C ARG A 9 5.35 -11.46 -17.87
N SER A 10 4.46 -10.70 -18.49
CA SER A 10 4.71 -9.30 -18.85
C SER A 10 4.87 -8.42 -17.62
N SER A 11 4.03 -8.59 -16.58
CA SER A 11 4.17 -7.88 -15.31
C SER A 11 5.51 -8.16 -14.63
N CYS A 12 5.96 -9.42 -14.64
CA CYS A 12 7.28 -9.79 -14.12
C CYS A 12 8.42 -9.11 -14.88
N VAL A 13 8.37 -9.12 -16.22
CA VAL A 13 9.41 -8.52 -17.07
C VAL A 13 9.47 -7.01 -16.86
N GLN A 14 8.32 -6.32 -16.88
CA GLN A 14 8.25 -4.88 -16.68
C GLN A 14 8.77 -4.49 -15.29
N ARG A 15 8.46 -5.28 -14.25
CA ARG A 15 9.00 -5.06 -12.90
C ARG A 15 10.51 -5.19 -12.85
N MET A 16 11.06 -6.25 -13.44
CA MET A 16 12.51 -6.47 -13.46
C MET A 16 13.24 -5.35 -14.22
N MET A 17 12.67 -4.90 -15.34
CA MET A 17 13.22 -3.77 -16.09
C MET A 17 13.17 -2.48 -15.27
N GLY A 18 12.03 -2.18 -14.62
CA GLY A 18 11.91 -0.99 -13.76
C GLY A 18 12.89 -0.99 -12.60
N LEU A 19 13.18 -2.16 -12.02
CA LEU A 19 14.18 -2.30 -10.96
C LEU A 19 15.61 -2.14 -11.48
N SER A 20 15.91 -2.65 -12.67
CA SER A 20 17.27 -2.58 -13.24
C SER A 20 17.65 -1.18 -13.74
N VAL A 21 16.68 -0.37 -14.14
CA VAL A 21 16.91 1.03 -14.57
C VAL A 21 16.92 2.03 -13.42
N CYS A 22 16.69 1.58 -12.17
CA CYS A 22 16.67 2.45 -11.01
C CYS A 22 18.09 2.88 -10.64
N ASP A 23 18.40 4.18 -10.72
CA ASP A 23 19.68 4.72 -10.26
C ASP A 23 19.74 4.73 -8.71
N PRO A 24 20.66 3.95 -8.09
CA PRO A 24 20.81 3.90 -6.64
C PRO A 24 21.14 5.28 -6.02
N THR A 25 21.81 6.15 -6.77
CA THR A 25 22.22 7.49 -6.29
C THR A 25 21.01 8.39 -6.06
N THR A 26 20.05 8.33 -6.98
CA THR A 26 18.77 9.03 -6.87
C THR A 26 18.00 8.58 -5.62
N ILE A 27 17.89 7.26 -5.40
CA ILE A 27 17.21 6.69 -4.23
C ILE A 27 17.90 7.11 -2.93
N LYS A 28 19.23 7.01 -2.86
CA LYS A 28 20.00 7.41 -1.68
C LYS A 28 19.82 8.90 -1.37
N SER A 29 19.82 9.75 -2.39
CA SER A 29 19.62 11.19 -2.25
C SER A 29 18.22 11.52 -1.70
N LEU A 30 17.19 10.79 -2.15
CA LEU A 30 15.83 10.92 -1.64
C LEU A 30 15.78 10.67 -0.12
N PHE A 31 16.33 9.54 0.35
CA PHE A 31 16.36 9.20 1.78
C PHE A 31 17.21 10.16 2.62
N GLN A 32 18.26 10.74 2.06
CA GLN A 32 19.09 11.73 2.75
C GLN A 32 18.35 13.05 2.98
N ARG A 33 17.52 13.48 2.01
CA ARG A 33 16.80 14.76 2.06
C ARG A 33 15.61 14.76 3.04
N HIS A 34 15.06 13.59 3.34
CA HIS A 34 13.86 13.47 4.17
C HIS A 34 14.19 12.73 5.47
N LYS A 35 14.64 13.48 6.48
CA LYS A 35 14.89 12.98 7.84
C LYS A 35 14.15 13.84 8.88
N PRO A 36 13.23 13.26 9.67
CA PRO A 36 12.79 11.86 9.64
C PRO A 36 12.00 11.53 8.37
N TRP A 37 12.19 10.31 7.85
CA TRP A 37 11.41 9.78 6.73
C TRP A 37 9.99 9.44 7.23
N SER A 38 9.15 10.46 7.38
CA SER A 38 7.77 10.32 7.88
C SER A 38 6.81 11.16 7.07
N PHE A 39 5.77 10.50 6.56
CA PHE A 39 4.69 11.12 5.81
C PHE A 39 3.37 11.15 6.59
N GLY A 40 3.41 10.86 7.90
CA GLY A 40 2.21 10.82 8.74
C GLY A 40 1.42 12.14 8.71
N HIS A 41 2.11 13.27 8.55
CA HIS A 41 1.51 14.60 8.43
C HIS A 41 0.59 14.73 7.20
N LEU A 42 0.81 13.97 6.12
CA LEU A 42 -0.02 14.04 4.92
C LEU A 42 -1.46 13.58 5.20
N PHE A 43 -1.65 12.61 6.11
CA PHE A 43 -2.99 12.14 6.49
C PHE A 43 -3.81 13.20 7.24
N LYS A 44 -3.13 14.15 7.91
CA LYS A 44 -3.78 15.25 8.65
C LYS A 44 -4.34 16.33 7.70
N ASN A 45 -3.71 16.53 6.56
CA ASN A 45 -4.07 17.60 5.61
C ASN A 45 -5.14 17.20 4.59
N VAL A 46 -5.61 15.96 4.60
CA VAL A 46 -6.71 15.50 3.75
C VAL A 46 -8.01 16.24 4.11
N THR A 47 -8.90 16.45 3.14
CA THR A 47 -10.17 17.15 3.39
C THR A 47 -11.12 16.31 4.27
N PRO A 48 -11.96 16.94 5.12
CA PRO A 48 -12.83 16.21 6.06
C PRO A 48 -13.82 15.22 5.44
N ASN A 49 -14.21 15.44 4.19
CA ASN A 49 -15.16 14.62 3.43
C ASN A 49 -14.53 13.35 2.82
N VAL A 50 -13.24 13.09 3.06
CA VAL A 50 -12.54 11.91 2.54
C VAL A 50 -12.28 10.93 3.68
N LYS A 51 -12.74 9.69 3.51
CA LYS A 51 -12.33 8.56 4.35
C LYS A 51 -11.05 7.97 3.78
N ILE A 52 -10.08 7.67 4.64
CA ILE A 52 -8.79 7.12 4.23
C ILE A 52 -8.74 5.68 4.70
N SER A 53 -8.48 4.74 3.78
CA SER A 53 -8.24 3.33 4.11
C SER A 53 -6.82 2.97 3.70
N VAL A 54 -6.04 2.44 4.64
CA VAL A 54 -4.67 1.92 4.39
C VAL A 54 -4.69 0.41 4.55
N LEU A 55 -4.39 -0.31 3.47
CA LEU A 55 -4.26 -1.76 3.47
C LEU A 55 -2.76 -2.09 3.54
N LEU A 56 -2.36 -2.77 4.60
CA LEU A 56 -0.99 -3.16 4.84
C LEU A 56 -0.78 -4.63 4.50
N ALA A 57 0.41 -4.95 4.00
CA ALA A 57 0.83 -6.32 3.76
C ALA A 57 0.98 -7.06 5.09
N ASP A 58 0.87 -8.38 5.02
CA ASP A 58 1.12 -9.29 6.12
C ASP A 58 2.60 -9.24 6.55
N PRO A 59 2.90 -8.95 7.82
CA PRO A 59 4.27 -8.96 8.36
C PRO A 59 5.03 -10.28 8.12
N GLU A 60 4.35 -11.42 8.01
CA GLU A 60 4.98 -12.72 7.71
C GLU A 60 5.74 -12.72 6.39
N PHE A 61 5.36 -11.85 5.45
CA PHE A 61 5.99 -11.68 4.14
C PHE A 61 7.09 -10.60 4.15
N LYS A 62 7.68 -10.32 5.31
CA LYS A 62 8.74 -9.32 5.52
C LYS A 62 8.31 -7.90 5.11
N ALA A 63 7.06 -7.56 5.36
CA ALA A 63 6.55 -6.22 5.13
C ALA A 63 7.34 -5.19 5.96
N ILE A 64 7.75 -4.08 5.33
CA ILE A 64 8.53 -3.01 5.99
C ILE A 64 7.61 -1.99 6.67
N CYS A 65 6.36 -1.87 6.20
CA CYS A 65 5.37 -0.97 6.77
C CYS A 65 4.46 -1.76 7.73
N HIS A 66 4.48 -1.40 9.01
CA HIS A 66 3.66 -2.00 10.05
C HIS A 66 2.56 -1.03 10.51
N LEU A 67 1.52 -1.56 11.17
CA LEU A 67 0.40 -0.76 11.68
C LEU A 67 0.84 0.35 12.63
N GLU A 68 1.90 0.14 13.40
CA GLU A 68 2.49 1.14 14.30
C GLU A 68 3.10 2.35 13.58
N HIS A 69 3.44 2.23 12.29
CA HIS A 69 3.93 3.34 11.49
C HIS A 69 2.79 4.24 10.98
N ILE A 70 1.53 3.81 11.13
CA ILE A 70 0.36 4.55 10.66
C ILE A 70 -0.19 5.45 11.80
N PRO A 71 -0.45 6.75 11.54
CA PRO A 71 -0.95 7.66 12.58
C PRO A 71 -2.32 7.23 13.14
N ARG A 72 -2.41 7.06 14.46
CA ARG A 72 -3.64 6.67 15.16
C ARG A 72 -4.52 7.84 15.59
N ASP A 73 -3.98 9.06 15.56
CA ASP A 73 -4.68 10.28 15.95
C ASP A 73 -5.61 10.84 14.84
N VAL A 74 -5.62 10.23 13.66
CA VAL A 74 -6.46 10.62 12.53
C VAL A 74 -7.76 9.81 12.53
N LYS A 75 -8.83 10.35 13.14
CA LYS A 75 -10.14 9.65 13.31
C LYS A 75 -10.75 9.05 12.03
N ARG A 76 -10.47 9.65 10.86
CA ARG A 76 -11.03 9.24 9.54
C ARG A 76 -10.15 8.24 8.79
N LEU A 77 -9.03 7.85 9.39
CA LEU A 77 -8.09 6.88 8.84
C LEU A 77 -8.39 5.51 9.44
N ASP A 78 -8.70 4.56 8.57
CA ASP A 78 -8.77 3.13 8.88
C ASP A 78 -7.52 2.46 8.32
N ALA A 79 -6.87 1.62 9.12
CA ALA A 79 -5.69 0.89 8.70
C ALA A 79 -5.76 -0.55 9.18
N ARG A 80 -5.53 -1.49 8.26
CA ARG A 80 -5.58 -2.93 8.56
C ARG A 80 -4.57 -3.71 7.76
N VAL A 81 -4.07 -4.79 8.37
CA VAL A 81 -3.25 -5.80 7.69
C VAL A 81 -4.19 -6.72 6.90
N ILE A 82 -3.78 -7.09 5.69
CA ILE A 82 -4.43 -8.10 4.86
C ILE A 82 -3.63 -9.41 4.98
N PRO A 83 -4.13 -10.41 5.73
CA PRO A 83 -3.39 -11.66 5.95
C PRO A 83 -3.09 -12.39 4.64
N GLY A 84 -1.94 -13.06 4.59
CA GLY A 84 -1.53 -13.85 3.43
C GLY A 84 -1.12 -13.04 2.19
N THR A 85 -0.95 -11.72 2.33
CA THR A 85 -0.54 -10.83 1.22
C THR A 85 0.80 -10.17 1.49
N GLY A 86 1.62 -10.08 0.45
CA GLY A 86 2.83 -9.28 0.42
C GLY A 86 2.58 -7.84 0.00
N HIS A 87 3.66 -7.14 -0.37
CA HIS A 87 3.61 -5.71 -0.72
C HIS A 87 2.71 -5.38 -1.93
N TRP A 88 2.39 -6.40 -2.75
CA TRP A 88 1.68 -6.24 -4.01
C TRP A 88 0.21 -6.65 -3.90
N ILE A 89 -0.48 -6.16 -2.87
CA ILE A 89 -1.88 -6.47 -2.55
C ILE A 89 -2.79 -6.30 -3.78
N GLN A 90 -2.54 -5.32 -4.65
CA GLN A 90 -3.34 -5.11 -5.86
C GLN A 90 -3.26 -6.23 -6.90
N PHE A 91 -2.17 -7.01 -6.90
CA PHE A 91 -2.02 -8.19 -7.75
C PHE A 91 -2.37 -9.46 -7.01
N GLU A 92 -2.06 -9.50 -5.72
CA GLU A 92 -2.33 -10.65 -4.88
C GLU A 92 -3.83 -10.66 -4.57
N CYS A 93 -4.33 -9.78 -3.70
CA CYS A 93 -5.73 -9.75 -3.30
C CYS A 93 -6.46 -8.50 -3.81
N PRO A 94 -6.78 -8.37 -5.11
CA PRO A 94 -7.46 -7.19 -5.65
C PRO A 94 -8.83 -6.97 -5.02
N ASN A 95 -9.51 -8.05 -4.60
CA ASN A 95 -10.80 -7.95 -3.92
C ASN A 95 -10.71 -7.21 -2.58
N ALA A 96 -9.60 -7.33 -1.84
CA ALA A 96 -9.41 -6.59 -0.59
C ALA A 96 -9.42 -5.07 -0.81
N ILE A 97 -9.00 -4.59 -1.99
CA ILE A 97 -9.09 -3.18 -2.38
C ILE A 97 -10.54 -2.81 -2.62
N MET A 98 -11.28 -3.63 -3.38
CA MET A 98 -12.69 -3.38 -3.66
C MET A 98 -13.54 -3.38 -2.38
N ASP A 99 -13.28 -4.31 -1.46
CA ASP A 99 -13.97 -4.42 -0.17
C ASP A 99 -13.63 -3.27 0.79
N ALA A 100 -12.47 -2.62 0.60
CA ALA A 100 -12.08 -1.44 1.38
C ALA A 100 -12.79 -0.16 0.94
N ILE A 101 -13.34 -0.15 -0.28
CA ILE A 101 -14.08 0.97 -0.83
C ILE A 101 -15.56 0.77 -0.48
N PRO A 102 -16.16 1.63 0.36
CA PRO A 102 -17.61 1.62 0.55
C PRO A 102 -18.26 2.13 -0.75
N LEU A 103 -18.50 1.24 -1.70
CA LEU A 103 -19.35 1.54 -2.83
C LEU A 103 -20.78 1.72 -2.30
N PRO A 104 -21.53 2.75 -2.73
CA PRO A 104 -22.96 2.77 -2.51
C PRO A 104 -23.50 1.46 -3.07
N ARG A 105 -24.12 0.62 -2.22
CA ARG A 105 -24.86 -0.53 -2.73
C ARG A 105 -25.92 0.05 -3.64
N ALA A 106 -25.86 -0.25 -4.94
CA ALA A 106 -26.97 0.02 -5.82
C ALA A 106 -28.17 -0.71 -5.21
N ASN A 107 -29.20 0.04 -4.84
CA ASN A 107 -30.48 -0.56 -4.49
C ASN A 107 -31.00 -1.18 -5.80
N LEU A 108 -30.87 -2.50 -5.93
CA LEU A 108 -31.53 -3.29 -6.97
C LEU A 108 -33.00 -3.44 -6.61
#